data_AF-A0A951ACL5-F1
#
_entry.id   AF-A0A951ACL5-F1
#
_cell.length_a   1.000
_cell.length_b   1.000
_cell.length_c   1.000
_cell.angle_alpha   90.00
_cell.angle_beta   90.00
_cell.angle_gamma   90.00
#
_symmetry.space_group_name_H-M   'P 1'
#
loop_
_entity.id
_entity.type
_entity.pdbx_description
1 polymer ?
#
loop_
_entity_poly.entity_id
_entity_poly.type
_entity_poly.pdbx_seq_one_letter_code
_entity_poly.pdbx_strand_id
1 'polypeptide(L)' 'VFTGTKGQYVPITETVRGFKEILEGKHDDVPETNFYMKGNIDMIKEEKS' A
#
# COMPACT_ATOMS: atom_id res chain seq x y z
N VAL A 1 19.56 -14.23 1.65
CA VAL A 1 18.32 -13.39 1.68
C VAL A 1 17.48 -13.82 2.87
N PHE A 2 17.06 -12.89 3.72
CA PHE A 2 16.42 -13.20 5.02
C PHE A 2 14.90 -13.43 4.90
N THR A 3 14.17 -12.55 4.23
CA THR A 3 12.70 -12.56 4.20
C THR A 3 12.10 -13.12 2.92
N GLY A 4 12.87 -13.22 1.82
CA GLY A 4 12.39 -13.71 0.52
C GLY A 4 11.44 -12.76 -0.23
N THR A 5 10.84 -11.79 0.46
CA THR A 5 9.97 -10.76 -0.13
C THR A 5 10.78 -9.78 -0.98
N LYS A 6 10.31 -9.53 -2.21
CA LYS A 6 10.91 -8.51 -3.08
C LYS A 6 10.60 -7.12 -2.52
N GLY A 7 11.65 -6.34 -2.27
CA GLY A 7 11.49 -4.91 -1.97
C GLY A 7 11.00 -4.15 -3.21
N GLN A 8 10.25 -3.07 -2.97
CA GLN A 8 9.76 -2.18 -4.01
C GLN A 8 10.17 -0.75 -3.69
N TYR A 9 10.74 -0.06 -4.67
CA TYR A 9 11.00 1.37 -4.57
C TYR A 9 9.73 2.14 -4.93
N VAL A 10 9.35 3.08 -4.07
CA VAL A 10 8.16 3.92 -4.26
C VAL A 10 8.61 5.37 -4.44
N PRO A 11 8.26 6.02 -5.57
CA PRO A 11 8.55 7.44 -5.75
C PRO A 11 7.82 8.30 -4.71
N ILE A 12 8.45 9.42 -4.32
CA ILE A 12 7.89 10.34 -3.32
C ILE A 12 6.49 10.81 -3.69
N THR A 13 6.23 11.06 -4.98
CA THR A 13 4.91 11.49 -5.48
C THR A 13 3.82 10.46 -5.17
N GLU A 14 4.13 9.18 -5.30
CA GLU A 14 3.20 8.09 -5.00
C GLU A 14 2.99 7.92 -3.50
N THR A 15 4.05 8.11 -2.69
CA THR A 15 3.94 8.08 -1.24
C THR A 15 3.01 9.20 -0.74
N VAL A 16 3.24 10.43 -1.18
CA VAL A 16 2.43 11.60 -0.77
C VAL A 16 0.97 11.43 -1.21
N ARG A 17 0.74 10.94 -2.44
CA ARG A 17 -0.61 10.63 -2.93
C ARG A 17 -1.30 9.59 -2.06
N GLY A 18 -0.64 8.47 -1.77
CA GLY A 18 -1.20 7.38 -0.99
C GLY A 18 -1.62 7.81 0.41
N PHE A 19 -0.75 8.52 1.13
CA PHE A 19 -1.09 9.04 2.46
C PHE A 19 -2.22 10.07 2.42
N LYS A 20 -2.27 10.93 1.39
CA LYS A 20 -3.38 11.86 1.20
C LYS A 20 -4.71 11.14 1.02
N GLU A 21 -4.75 10.10 0.19
CA GLU A 21 -5.98 9.33 -0.04
C GLU A 21 -6.46 8.58 1.21
N ILE A 22 -5.53 8.07 2.03
CA ILE A 22 -5.85 7.49 3.34
C ILE A 22 -6.50 8.54 4.25
N LEU A 23 -5.93 9.75 4.33
CA LEU A 23 -6.51 10.83 5.14
C LEU A 23 -7.84 11.35 4.61
N GLU A 24 -8.10 11.22 3.31
CA GLU A 24 -9.38 11.55 2.68
C GLU A 24 -10.45 10.45 2.87
N GLY A 25 -10.12 9.33 3.53
CA GLY A 25 -11.03 8.22 3.78
C GLY A 25 -11.36 7.36 2.55
N LYS A 26 -10.56 7.46 1.48
CA LYS A 26 -10.84 6.78 0.20
C LYS A 26 -10.62 5.26 0.24
N HIS A 27 -9.98 4.77 1.30
CA HIS A 27 -9.64 3.35 1.48
C HIS A 27 -10.08 2.84 2.87
N ASP A 28 -11.05 3.50 3.50
CA ASP A 28 -11.58 3.11 4.83
C ASP A 28 -12.33 1.77 4.80
N ASP A 29 -12.73 1.31 3.62
CA ASP A 29 -13.32 0.00 3.36
C ASP A 29 -12.28 -1.13 3.33
N VAL A 30 -10.99 -0.80 3.30
CA VAL A 30 -9.90 -1.76 3.18
C VAL A 30 -9.39 -2.17 4.57
N PRO A 31 -9.28 -3.48 4.87
CA PRO A 31 -8.70 -3.94 6.14
C PRO A 31 -7.25 -3.48 6.35
N GLU A 32 -6.89 -3.16 7.60
CA GLU A 32 -5.54 -2.70 7.97
C GLU A 32 -4.42 -3.68 7.54
N THR A 33 -4.71 -4.99 7.53
CA THR A 33 -3.79 -6.04 7.09
C THR A 33 -3.31 -5.85 5.66
N ASN A 34 -4.13 -5.22 4.82
CA ASN A 34 -3.81 -5.02 3.41
C ASN A 34 -2.83 -3.88 3.19
N PHE A 35 -2.53 -3.08 4.21
CA PHE A 35 -1.50 -2.03 4.17
C PHE A 35 -0.12 -2.55 4.59
N TYR A 36 -0.05 -3.75 5.18
CA TYR A 36 1.20 -4.31 5.65
C TYR A 36 2.07 -4.81 4.50
N MET A 37 3.35 -4.37 4.49
CA MET A 37 4.37 -4.78 3.51
C MET A 37 3.94 -4.58 2.05
N LYS A 38 3.21 -3.49 1.77
CA LYS A 38 2.88 -3.05 0.42
C LYS A 38 3.78 -1.89 -0.02
N GLY A 39 3.96 -1.74 -1.33
CA GLY A 39 4.70 -0.64 -1.93
C GLY A 39 3.86 0.63 -2.03
N ASN A 40 3.13 0.78 -3.13
CA ASN A 40 2.22 1.89 -3.37
C ASN A 40 0.80 1.57 -2.89
N ILE A 41 -0.01 2.62 -2.75
CA ILE A 41 -1.39 2.55 -2.25
C ILE A 41 -2.30 1.67 -3.11
N ASP A 42 -1.99 1.49 -4.40
CA ASP A 42 -2.83 0.70 -5.31
C ASP A 42 -2.77 -0.81 -5.00
N MET A 43 -1.75 -1.27 -4.25
CA MET A 43 -1.55 -2.68 -3.87
C MET A 43 -2.43 -3.15 -2.70
N ILE A 44 -3.18 -2.25 -2.07
CA ILE A 44 -4.02 -2.59 -0.90
C ILE A 44 -5.34 -3.28 -1.31
N LYS A 45 -5.75 -3.14 -2.57
CA LYS A 45 -7.03 -3.67 -3.10
C LYS A 45 -6.93 -5.09 -3.63
N GLU A 46 -5.73 -5.67 -3.70
CA GLU A 46 -5.53 -7.03 -4.18
C GLU A 46 -5.49 -8.05 -3.05
N GLU A 47 -6.62 -8.70 -2.80
CA GLU A 47 -6.67 -10.15 -2.66
C GLU A 47 -7.50 -10.71 -3.83
N LYS A 48 -6.85 -10.96 -4.97
CA LYS A 48 -7.35 -11.98 -5.91
C LYS A 48 -6.78 -13.32 -5.45
N SER A 49 -7.49 -14.01 -4.57
CA SER A 49 -7.39 -15.46 -4.40
C SER A 49 -8.69 -16.11 -4.86
#